data_AF-A0A940WCQ2-F1
#
_entry.id   AF-A0A940WCQ2-F1
#
_cell.length_a   1.000
_cell.length_b   1.000
_cell.length_c   1.000
_cell.angle_alpha   90.00
_cell.angle_beta   90.00
_cell.angle_gamma   90.00
#
_symmetry.space_group_name_H-M   'P 1'
#
loop_
_entity.id
_entity.type
_entity.pdbx_description
1 polymer ?
#
loop_
_entity_poly.entity_id
_entity_poly.type
_entity_poly.pdbx_seq_one_letter_code
_entity_poly.pdbx_strand_id
1 'polypeptide(L)'
;MEPFWERVRAQAMSGEGIGREDALAVLSLGNDSLWRLLDVTEPVRRRFKGDGIRLCSIVNAKSGLCSEDCAFCAQSVQSAARIGEYPLLSGEEIFREAAAAKERGAREFSIVASGLAMRDREELSRVGDAVDRIRTELGLETCVSLGTLPPSDVEYLLSRGLRSIHHNLETSRSFFPKVCTTHDYEEDVAAVRAAKAAGAWVCCGGIFGLGESQEDRVELALTLRELGVDSIPVNFLNPVPGTPLEGRRDLSPMDCLRIIAMLRLTNPTREIIVCGGREVNLRDLQALMF
;
A
#
# COMPACT_ATOMS: atom_id res chain seq x y z
N MET A 1 -10.77 -14.79 -27.96
CA MET A 1 -10.51 -13.78 -26.91
C MET A 1 -11.78 -13.07 -26.44
N GLU A 2 -12.76 -12.78 -27.30
CA GLU A 2 -13.99 -12.08 -26.85
C GLU A 2 -14.70 -12.72 -25.64
N PRO A 3 -14.89 -14.06 -25.59
CA PRO A 3 -15.52 -14.69 -24.43
C PRO A 3 -14.72 -14.55 -23.11
N PHE A 4 -13.40 -14.32 -23.19
CA PHE A 4 -12.57 -14.05 -22.02
C PHE A 4 -12.86 -12.65 -21.47
N TRP A 5 -12.90 -11.64 -22.34
CA TRP A 5 -13.15 -10.25 -21.95
C TRP A 5 -14.55 -10.07 -21.35
N GLU A 6 -15.57 -10.67 -21.95
CA GLU A 6 -16.94 -10.64 -21.44
C GLU A 6 -17.03 -11.27 -20.05
N ARG A 7 -16.39 -12.43 -19.85
CA ARG A 7 -16.35 -13.13 -18.56
C ARG A 7 -15.65 -12.30 -17.48
N VAL A 8 -14.44 -11.82 -17.76
CA VAL A 8 -13.66 -10.99 -16.83
C VAL A 8 -14.44 -9.74 -16.41
N ARG A 9 -15.03 -9.05 -17.39
CA ARG A 9 -15.84 -7.86 -17.13
C ARG A 9 -17.07 -8.20 -16.29
N ALA A 10 -17.83 -9.23 -16.66
CA ALA A 10 -19.07 -9.60 -15.97
C ALA A 10 -18.81 -9.95 -14.50
N GLN A 11 -17.78 -10.75 -14.22
CA GLN A 11 -17.38 -11.11 -12.85
C GLN A 11 -16.92 -9.89 -12.06
N ALA A 12 -16.06 -9.04 -12.63
CA ALA A 12 -15.59 -7.84 -11.93
C ALA A 12 -16.75 -6.85 -11.66
N MET A 13 -17.71 -6.73 -12.58
CA MET A 13 -18.89 -5.87 -12.44
C MET A 13 -19.88 -6.35 -11.36
N SER A 14 -19.87 -7.64 -11.01
CA SER A 14 -20.70 -8.17 -9.90
C SER A 14 -20.24 -7.65 -8.54
N GLY A 15 -18.97 -7.25 -8.43
CA GLY A 15 -18.34 -6.83 -7.17
C GLY A 15 -17.60 -7.95 -6.44
N GLU A 16 -17.74 -9.21 -6.87
CA GLU A 16 -17.00 -10.35 -6.31
C GLU A 16 -15.53 -10.36 -6.78
N GLY A 17 -15.30 -9.85 -8.00
CA GLY A 17 -13.98 -9.81 -8.63
C GLY A 17 -13.59 -11.14 -9.27
N ILE A 18 -12.61 -11.10 -10.17
CA ILE A 18 -12.18 -12.28 -10.93
C ILE A 18 -11.45 -13.33 -10.06
N GLY A 19 -11.40 -14.56 -10.56
CA GLY A 19 -10.67 -15.68 -9.94
C GLY A 19 -9.18 -15.72 -10.30
N ARG A 20 -8.45 -16.64 -9.68
CA ARG A 20 -6.99 -16.83 -9.89
C ARG A 20 -6.62 -17.04 -11.37
N GLU A 21 -7.34 -17.92 -12.07
CA GLU A 21 -7.08 -18.25 -13.47
C GLU A 21 -7.18 -17.01 -14.37
N ASP A 22 -8.28 -16.26 -14.26
CA ASP A 22 -8.50 -15.06 -15.04
C ASP A 22 -7.52 -13.94 -14.66
N ALA A 23 -7.16 -13.80 -13.38
CA ALA A 23 -6.16 -12.82 -12.93
C ALA A 23 -4.76 -13.12 -13.49
N LEU A 24 -4.36 -14.40 -13.53
CA LEU A 24 -3.12 -14.83 -14.18
C LEU A 24 -3.16 -14.58 -15.69
N ALA A 25 -4.28 -14.92 -16.34
CA ALA A 25 -4.47 -14.66 -17.75
C ALA A 25 -4.32 -13.16 -18.07
N VAL A 26 -4.87 -12.26 -17.24
CA VAL A 26 -4.70 -10.80 -17.38
C VAL A 26 -3.22 -10.39 -17.33
N LEU A 27 -2.43 -10.93 -16.40
CA LEU A 27 -0.99 -10.59 -16.31
C LEU A 27 -0.16 -11.17 -17.46
N SER A 28 -0.61 -12.29 -18.04
CA SER A 28 0.04 -12.97 -19.17
C SER A 28 -0.31 -12.37 -20.54
N LEU A 29 -1.20 -11.37 -20.61
CA LEU A 29 -1.55 -10.70 -21.85
C LEU A 29 -0.36 -9.97 -22.47
N GLY A 30 -0.26 -10.07 -23.81
CA GLY A 30 0.67 -9.27 -24.61
C GLY A 30 0.35 -7.77 -24.59
N ASN A 31 1.33 -6.96 -24.98
CA ASN A 31 1.18 -5.50 -25.06
C ASN A 31 0.12 -5.04 -26.07
N ASP A 32 -0.14 -5.85 -27.09
CA ASP A 32 -1.21 -5.66 -28.08
C ASP A 32 -2.62 -5.67 -27.45
N SER A 33 -2.78 -6.35 -26.32
CA SER A 33 -4.04 -6.45 -25.58
C SER A 33 -4.24 -5.37 -24.52
N LEU A 34 -3.24 -4.49 -24.29
CA LEU A 34 -3.28 -3.50 -23.21
C LEU A 34 -4.48 -2.56 -23.32
N TRP A 35 -4.75 -2.02 -24.51
CA TRP A 35 -5.88 -1.11 -24.72
C TRP A 35 -7.22 -1.78 -24.44
N ARG A 36 -7.36 -3.05 -24.84
CA ARG A 36 -8.57 -3.82 -24.55
C ARG A 36 -8.72 -4.12 -23.06
N LEU A 37 -7.61 -4.39 -22.37
CA LEU A 37 -7.62 -4.57 -20.92
C LEU A 37 -8.08 -3.30 -20.20
N LEU A 38 -7.57 -2.13 -20.60
CA LEU A 38 -7.98 -0.84 -20.02
C LEU A 38 -9.47 -0.56 -20.28
N ASP A 39 -9.94 -0.79 -21.51
CA ASP A 39 -11.35 -0.67 -21.89
C ASP A 39 -12.29 -1.62 -21.12
N VAL A 40 -11.82 -2.81 -20.78
CA VAL A 40 -12.56 -3.76 -19.93
C VAL A 40 -12.55 -3.33 -18.45
N THR A 41 -11.47 -2.70 -18.00
CA THR A 41 -11.25 -2.34 -16.59
C THR A 41 -11.94 -1.02 -16.20
N GLU A 42 -11.96 -0.02 -17.11
CA GLU A 42 -12.52 1.31 -16.85
C GLU A 42 -13.98 1.25 -16.35
N PRO A 43 -14.90 0.48 -16.96
CA PRO A 43 -16.29 0.48 -16.52
C PRO A 43 -16.46 -0.09 -15.12
N VAL A 44 -15.61 -1.05 -14.73
CA VAL A 44 -15.57 -1.64 -13.39
C VAL A 44 -15.13 -0.58 -12.39
N ARG A 45 -14.01 0.10 -12.65
CA ARG A 45 -13.52 1.17 -11.80
C ARG A 45 -14.57 2.27 -11.65
N ARG A 46 -15.16 2.74 -12.75
CA ARG A 46 -16.17 3.80 -12.73
C ARG A 46 -17.41 3.41 -11.93
N ARG A 47 -17.89 2.16 -12.06
CA ARG A 47 -19.02 1.65 -11.28
C ARG A 47 -18.79 1.73 -9.77
N PHE A 48 -17.60 1.40 -9.29
CA PHE A 48 -17.32 1.29 -7.85
C PHE A 48 -16.61 2.50 -7.25
N LYS A 49 -16.01 3.38 -8.07
CA LYS A 49 -15.16 4.50 -7.62
C LYS A 49 -15.59 5.86 -8.16
N GLY A 50 -16.52 5.94 -9.11
CA GLY A 50 -16.94 7.21 -9.71
C GLY A 50 -15.78 7.88 -10.44
N ASP A 51 -15.71 9.21 -10.52
CA ASP A 51 -14.63 9.91 -11.24
C ASP A 51 -13.76 10.77 -10.29
N GLY A 52 -13.93 10.58 -8.98
CA GLY A 52 -13.19 11.29 -7.95
C GLY A 52 -11.81 10.68 -7.71
N ILE A 53 -10.85 11.53 -7.33
CA ILE A 53 -9.51 11.12 -6.90
C ILE A 53 -9.35 11.49 -5.43
N ARG A 54 -8.77 10.58 -4.64
CA ARG A 54 -8.41 10.82 -3.24
C ARG A 54 -6.90 10.99 -3.15
N LEU A 55 -6.46 12.13 -2.64
CA LEU A 55 -5.05 12.42 -2.41
C LEU A 55 -4.71 12.15 -0.94
N CYS A 56 -3.68 11.33 -0.73
CA CYS A 56 -3.08 11.07 0.58
C CYS A 56 -1.64 11.58 0.57
N SER A 57 -1.20 12.17 1.67
CA SER A 57 0.19 12.59 1.89
C SER A 57 0.72 11.94 3.17
N ILE A 58 2.03 11.79 3.26
CA ILE A 58 2.66 11.15 4.42
C ILE A 58 3.79 12.01 4.98
N VAL A 59 4.16 11.77 6.23
CA VAL A 59 5.43 12.19 6.81
C VAL A 59 6.19 10.97 7.30
N ASN A 60 7.48 10.89 6.99
CA ASN A 60 8.39 9.96 7.65
C ASN A 60 8.72 10.56 9.02
N ALA A 61 7.95 10.19 10.04
CA ALA A 61 8.03 10.75 11.37
C ALA A 61 9.17 10.18 12.21
N LYS A 62 9.71 9.00 11.85
CA LYS A 62 10.87 8.38 12.51
C LYS A 62 11.64 7.59 11.47
N SER A 63 12.94 7.84 11.39
CA SER A 63 13.77 7.35 10.28
C SER A 63 15.03 6.65 10.77
N GLY A 64 15.34 5.51 10.15
CA GLY A 64 16.45 4.64 10.52
C GLY A 64 16.14 3.74 11.72
N LEU A 65 17.17 3.08 12.26
CA LEU A 65 17.08 2.22 13.45
C LEU A 65 16.05 1.08 13.36
N CYS A 66 15.69 0.65 12.15
CA CYS A 66 14.81 -0.50 11.95
C CYS A 66 15.61 -1.78 12.15
N SER A 67 15.11 -2.73 12.95
CA SER A 67 15.71 -4.06 13.14
C SER A 67 15.46 -5.02 11.98
N GLU A 68 14.57 -4.66 11.06
CA GLU A 68 14.07 -5.57 10.04
C GLU A 68 15.00 -5.67 8.84
N ASP A 69 15.03 -6.86 8.22
CA ASP A 69 15.83 -7.17 7.05
C ASP A 69 15.00 -7.13 5.74
N CYS A 70 14.11 -6.14 5.57
CA CYS A 70 13.37 -6.00 4.32
C CYS A 70 14.32 -5.64 3.15
N ALA A 71 14.43 -6.52 2.15
CA ALA A 71 15.39 -6.41 1.04
C ALA A 71 15.25 -5.16 0.17
N PHE A 72 14.05 -4.55 0.13
CA PHE A 72 13.78 -3.32 -0.62
C PHE A 72 14.06 -2.05 0.17
N CYS A 73 14.18 -2.13 1.50
CA CYS A 73 14.07 -0.98 2.38
C CYS A 73 15.44 -0.36 2.67
N ALA A 74 15.60 0.92 2.36
CA ALA A 74 16.80 1.69 2.68
C ALA A 74 17.04 1.88 4.19
N GLN A 75 16.03 1.62 5.03
CA GLN A 75 16.11 1.73 6.48
C GLN A 75 16.38 0.39 7.18
N SER A 76 16.50 -0.69 6.40
CA SER A 76 16.74 -2.05 6.90
C SER A 76 18.14 -2.23 7.49
N VAL A 77 18.30 -3.14 8.48
CA VAL A 77 19.61 -3.49 9.07
C VAL A 77 20.63 -4.01 8.06
N GLN A 78 20.19 -4.59 6.94
CA GLN A 78 21.08 -5.10 5.90
C GLN A 78 21.39 -4.08 4.81
N SER A 79 20.80 -2.88 4.87
CA SER A 79 21.04 -1.83 3.89
C SER A 79 22.27 -0.99 4.26
N ALA A 80 23.10 -0.71 3.25
CA ALA A 80 24.17 0.28 3.30
C ALA A 80 23.74 1.63 2.71
N ALA A 81 22.44 1.84 2.47
CA ALA A 81 21.92 3.08 1.90
C ALA A 81 22.20 4.25 2.84
N ARG A 82 22.57 5.39 2.26
CA ARG A 82 22.76 6.63 3.03
C ARG A 82 21.40 7.28 3.26
N ILE A 83 20.89 7.17 4.48
CA ILE A 83 19.62 7.78 4.91
C ILE A 83 19.85 8.80 6.02
N GLY A 84 18.91 9.74 6.16
CA GLY A 84 18.85 10.58 7.36
C GLY A 84 18.27 9.78 8.52
N GLU A 85 19.02 9.67 9.62
CA GLU A 85 18.56 9.01 10.85
C GLU A 85 18.13 10.07 11.86
N TYR A 86 16.93 9.91 12.41
CA TYR A 86 16.40 10.82 13.43
C TYR A 86 15.30 10.13 14.26
N PRO A 87 15.17 10.51 15.55
CA PRO A 87 14.12 10.00 16.41
C PRO A 87 12.73 10.50 15.95
N LEU A 88 11.68 10.06 16.63
CA LEU A 88 10.33 10.54 16.35
C LEU A 88 10.26 12.08 16.40
N LEU A 89 9.78 12.69 15.32
CA LEU A 89 9.55 14.12 15.19
C LEU A 89 8.69 14.65 16.34
N SER A 90 8.82 15.96 16.61
CA SER A 90 7.93 16.65 17.54
C SER A 90 6.49 16.71 16.99
N GLY A 91 5.51 16.85 17.89
CA GLY A 91 4.12 17.04 17.49
C GLY A 91 3.91 18.28 16.60
N GLU A 92 4.68 19.35 16.82
CA GLU A 92 4.65 20.56 15.98
C GLU A 92 5.20 20.31 14.58
N GLU A 93 6.28 19.53 14.44
CA GLU A 93 6.80 19.14 13.12
C GLU A 93 5.79 18.31 12.34
N ILE A 94 5.19 17.30 12.97
CA ILE A 94 4.16 16.46 12.36
C ILE A 94 2.96 17.31 11.94
N PHE A 95 2.50 18.23 12.79
CA PHE A 95 1.37 19.11 12.50
C PHE A 95 1.66 20.07 11.34
N ARG A 96 2.87 20.64 11.27
CA ARG A 96 3.28 21.51 10.15
C ARG A 96 3.28 20.76 8.81
N GLU A 97 3.78 19.53 8.77
CA GLU A 97 3.73 18.71 7.57
C GLU A 97 2.29 18.38 7.15
N ALA A 98 1.42 18.11 8.12
CA ALA A 98 -0.01 17.89 7.86
C ALA A 98 -0.71 19.14 7.30
N ALA A 99 -0.42 20.32 7.86
CA ALA A 99 -0.96 21.59 7.36
C ALA A 99 -0.50 21.85 5.92
N ALA A 100 0.79 21.66 5.63
CA ALA A 100 1.34 21.81 4.29
C ALA A 100 0.74 20.78 3.30
N ALA A 101 0.45 19.55 3.76
CA ALA A 101 -0.23 18.54 2.95
C ALA A 101 -1.68 18.96 2.62
N LYS A 102 -2.42 19.51 3.58
CA LYS A 102 -3.77 20.04 3.36
C LYS A 102 -3.77 21.17 2.32
N GLU A 103 -2.82 22.10 2.41
CA GLU A 103 -2.67 23.18 1.44
C GLU A 103 -2.42 22.66 0.01
N ARG A 104 -1.75 21.50 -0.12
CA ARG A 104 -1.54 20.81 -1.39
C ARG A 104 -2.73 19.94 -1.84
N GLY A 105 -3.85 19.98 -1.12
CA GLY A 105 -5.08 19.27 -1.47
C GLY A 105 -5.15 17.82 -0.96
N ALA A 106 -4.30 17.43 -0.02
CA ALA A 106 -4.44 16.14 0.63
C ALA A 106 -5.76 16.07 1.42
N ARG A 107 -6.45 14.93 1.32
CA ARG A 107 -7.65 14.63 2.11
C ARG A 107 -7.33 13.76 3.33
N GLU A 108 -6.26 12.97 3.21
CA GLU A 108 -5.75 12.10 4.27
C GLU A 108 -4.26 12.37 4.50
N PHE A 109 -3.84 12.31 5.77
CA PHE A 109 -2.45 12.46 6.17
C PHE A 109 -1.98 11.27 7.00
N SER A 110 -0.86 10.65 6.61
CA SER A 110 -0.28 9.49 7.30
C SER A 110 0.98 9.82 8.09
N ILE A 111 1.04 9.38 9.34
CA ILE A 111 2.24 9.41 10.17
C ILE A 111 2.93 8.05 10.06
N VAL A 112 4.12 8.01 9.47
CA VAL A 112 4.87 6.78 9.18
C VAL A 112 6.12 6.72 10.06
N ALA A 113 6.36 5.58 10.70
CA ALA A 113 7.54 5.36 11.52
C ALA A 113 8.29 4.09 11.08
N SER A 114 9.62 4.13 11.16
CA SER A 114 10.48 2.95 10.98
C SER A 114 10.37 1.95 12.14
N GLY A 115 10.79 0.71 11.88
CA GLY A 115 10.82 -0.37 12.87
C GLY A 115 9.69 -1.39 12.70
N LEU A 116 9.85 -2.56 13.34
CA LEU A 116 8.83 -3.61 13.38
C LEU A 116 7.55 -3.16 14.10
N ALA A 117 7.69 -2.38 15.17
CA ALA A 117 6.57 -1.89 15.97
C ALA A 117 6.97 -0.66 16.80
N MET A 118 6.05 0.30 16.92
CA MET A 118 6.16 1.39 17.89
C MET A 118 5.77 0.91 19.30
N ARG A 119 6.78 0.62 20.13
CA ARG A 119 6.59 0.10 21.50
C ARG A 119 6.70 1.17 22.59
N ASP A 120 7.32 2.30 22.29
CA ASP A 120 7.50 3.38 23.25
C ASP A 120 6.17 4.10 23.50
N ARG A 121 5.77 4.18 24.78
CA ARG A 121 4.48 4.75 25.18
C ARG A 121 4.40 6.25 25.00
N GLU A 122 5.51 6.97 25.16
CA GLU A 122 5.57 8.42 24.95
C GLU A 122 5.52 8.74 23.46
N GLU A 123 6.20 7.95 22.63
CA GLU A 123 6.10 8.04 21.16
C GLU A 123 4.66 7.80 20.70
N LEU A 124 4.03 6.71 21.16
CA LEU A 124 2.64 6.41 20.79
C LEU A 124 1.67 7.49 21.27
N SER A 125 1.86 8.02 22.49
CA SER A 125 1.05 9.13 23.00
C SER A 125 1.20 10.38 22.13
N ARG A 126 2.43 10.73 21.75
CA ARG A 126 2.70 11.88 20.87
C ARG A 126 2.03 11.73 19.50
N VAL A 127 2.09 10.52 18.91
CA VAL A 127 1.37 10.23 17.67
C VAL A 127 -0.14 10.36 17.87
N GLY A 128 -0.68 9.84 18.98
CA GLY A 128 -2.09 9.99 19.34
C GLY A 128 -2.53 11.45 19.47
N ASP A 129 -1.71 12.30 20.09
CA ASP A 129 -1.98 13.74 20.22
C ASP A 129 -1.91 14.44 18.86
N ALA A 130 -0.94 14.09 18.01
CA ALA A 130 -0.86 14.62 16.66
C ALA A 130 -2.08 14.21 15.81
N VAL A 131 -2.53 12.96 15.91
CA VAL A 131 -3.75 12.46 15.24
C VAL A 131 -4.97 13.28 15.64
N ASP A 132 -5.21 13.47 16.94
CA ASP A 132 -6.34 14.24 17.45
C ASP A 132 -6.29 15.69 16.95
N ARG A 133 -5.12 16.32 17.05
CA ARG A 133 -4.91 17.71 16.64
C ARG A 133 -5.09 17.91 15.13
N ILE A 134 -4.53 17.04 14.30
CA ILE A 134 -4.67 17.10 12.84
C ILE A 134 -6.14 16.97 12.45
N ARG A 135 -6.86 16.00 13.04
CA ARG A 135 -8.28 15.82 12.78
C ARG A 135 -9.10 17.05 13.18
N THR A 136 -8.87 17.58 14.37
CA THR A 136 -9.71 18.65 14.95
C THR A 136 -9.41 20.03 14.36
N GLU A 137 -8.14 20.38 14.15
CA GLU A 137 -7.75 21.69 13.64
C GLU A 137 -7.67 21.74 12.11
N LEU A 138 -7.26 20.64 11.45
CA LEU A 138 -7.10 20.62 9.99
C LEU A 138 -8.25 19.90 9.28
N GLY A 139 -9.08 19.11 9.97
CA GLY A 139 -10.19 18.38 9.33
C GLY A 139 -9.71 17.32 8.32
N LEU A 140 -8.46 16.88 8.43
CA LEU A 140 -7.91 15.81 7.61
C LEU A 140 -8.31 14.45 8.17
N GLU A 141 -8.51 13.48 7.28
CA GLU A 141 -8.53 12.07 7.65
C GLU A 141 -7.11 11.65 8.06
N THR A 142 -6.99 10.80 9.09
CA THR A 142 -5.69 10.44 9.67
C THR A 142 -5.38 8.96 9.47
N CYS A 143 -4.15 8.69 9.06
CA CYS A 143 -3.60 7.36 8.88
C CYS A 143 -2.31 7.23 9.69
N VAL A 144 -1.95 6.00 10.08
CA VAL A 144 -0.62 5.73 10.63
C VAL A 144 -0.03 4.44 10.06
N SER A 145 1.29 4.38 9.97
CA SER A 145 2.06 3.17 9.64
C SER A 145 3.16 3.01 10.69
N LEU A 146 2.87 2.29 11.77
CA LEU A 146 3.73 2.18 12.96
C LEU A 146 4.22 0.74 13.22
N GLY A 147 4.16 -0.11 12.20
CA GLY A 147 4.45 -1.53 12.29
C GLY A 147 3.32 -2.35 12.93
N THR A 148 3.69 -3.44 13.60
CA THR A 148 2.78 -4.39 14.24
C THR A 148 2.35 -3.86 15.61
N LEU A 149 1.15 -3.28 15.67
CA LEU A 149 0.57 -2.76 16.90
C LEU A 149 -0.28 -3.81 17.62
N PRO A 150 -0.21 -3.92 18.96
CA PRO A 150 -1.16 -4.74 19.71
C PRO A 150 -2.57 -4.12 19.62
N PRO A 151 -3.65 -4.91 19.78
CA PRO A 151 -5.02 -4.42 19.69
C PRO A 151 -5.32 -3.20 20.58
N SER A 152 -4.76 -3.16 21.80
CA SER A 152 -4.91 -2.04 22.72
C SER A 152 -4.38 -0.72 22.17
N ASP A 153 -3.32 -0.77 21.36
CA ASP A 153 -2.69 0.43 20.79
C ASP A 153 -3.47 0.91 19.56
N VAL A 154 -4.05 -0.02 18.80
CA VAL A 154 -5.01 0.32 17.74
C VAL A 154 -6.25 0.99 18.34
N GLU A 155 -6.86 0.40 19.37
CA GLU A 155 -8.01 0.96 20.08
C GLU A 155 -7.71 2.34 20.67
N TYR A 156 -6.52 2.51 21.26
CA TYR A 156 -6.07 3.81 21.74
C TYR A 156 -6.02 4.84 20.62
N LEU A 157 -5.38 4.55 19.48
CA LEU A 157 -5.29 5.49 18.37
C LEU A 157 -6.67 5.81 17.76
N LEU A 158 -7.55 4.82 17.64
CA LEU A 158 -8.94 5.04 17.23
C LEU A 158 -9.67 5.99 18.19
N SER A 159 -9.45 5.86 19.50
CA SER A 159 -10.02 6.78 20.50
C SER A 159 -9.51 8.23 20.35
N ARG A 160 -8.31 8.42 19.80
CA ARG A 160 -7.75 9.74 19.44
C ARG A 160 -8.29 10.27 18.12
N GLY A 161 -9.05 9.49 17.37
CA GLY A 161 -9.62 9.90 16.09
C GLY A 161 -8.89 9.41 14.87
N LEU A 162 -8.03 8.39 15.02
CA LEU A 162 -7.46 7.71 13.88
C LEU A 162 -8.56 7.15 12.97
N ARG A 163 -8.42 7.31 11.66
CA ARG A 163 -9.30 6.64 10.69
C ARG A 163 -8.71 5.32 10.25
N SER A 164 -7.46 5.31 9.81
CA SER A 164 -6.87 4.17 9.12
C SER A 164 -5.53 3.70 9.68
N ILE A 165 -5.33 2.38 9.62
CA ILE A 165 -4.05 1.71 9.88
C ILE A 165 -3.50 1.25 8.54
N HIS A 166 -2.25 1.64 8.26
CA HIS A 166 -1.47 1.10 7.16
C HIS A 166 -0.61 -0.05 7.67
N HIS A 167 -0.73 -1.21 7.02
CA HIS A 167 0.14 -2.35 7.25
C HIS A 167 0.17 -3.22 5.99
N ASN A 168 1.27 -3.23 5.25
CA ASN A 168 1.39 -4.02 4.04
C ASN A 168 1.73 -5.47 4.35
N LEU A 169 1.40 -6.38 3.43
CA LEU A 169 1.97 -7.74 3.41
C LEU A 169 3.27 -7.80 2.60
N GLU A 170 3.57 -6.69 1.92
CA GLU A 170 4.69 -6.45 0.99
C GLU A 170 4.70 -7.31 -0.28
N THR A 171 4.42 -8.60 -0.18
CA THR A 171 4.35 -9.56 -1.29
C THR A 171 3.45 -10.76 -0.95
N SER A 172 3.48 -11.83 -1.76
CA SER A 172 2.79 -13.09 -1.48
C SER A 172 3.39 -13.82 -0.28
N ARG A 173 2.59 -14.67 0.39
CA ARG A 173 3.11 -15.56 1.45
C ARG A 173 4.22 -16.46 0.90
N SER A 174 4.05 -16.94 -0.33
CA SER A 174 5.00 -17.82 -1.01
C SER A 174 6.35 -17.17 -1.35
N PHE A 175 6.40 -15.84 -1.53
CA PHE A 175 7.61 -15.10 -1.88
C PHE A 175 8.24 -14.35 -0.70
N PHE A 176 7.47 -14.08 0.34
CA PHE A 176 7.89 -13.28 1.50
C PHE A 176 9.23 -13.70 2.13
N PRO A 177 9.57 -14.99 2.30
CA PRO A 177 10.87 -15.40 2.86
C PRO A 177 12.09 -14.99 2.04
N LYS A 178 11.91 -14.51 0.80
CA LYS A 178 12.99 -13.93 -0.03
C LYS A 178 13.11 -12.41 0.13
N VAL A 179 12.16 -11.79 0.82
CA VAL A 179 12.04 -10.34 1.00
C VAL A 179 12.43 -9.94 2.43
N CYS A 180 11.96 -10.68 3.43
CA CYS A 180 12.25 -10.43 4.84
C CYS A 180 12.27 -11.76 5.60
N THR A 181 13.18 -11.89 6.56
CA THR A 181 13.35 -13.09 7.41
C THR A 181 13.31 -12.77 8.91
N THR A 182 13.29 -11.49 9.30
CA THR A 182 13.26 -11.06 10.71
C THR A 182 11.91 -11.23 11.40
N HIS A 183 10.81 -11.37 10.66
CA HIS A 183 9.49 -11.76 11.17
C HIS A 183 8.78 -12.71 10.21
N ASP A 184 7.75 -13.39 10.69
CA ASP A 184 6.94 -14.30 9.88
C ASP A 184 5.80 -13.56 9.16
N TYR A 185 5.44 -14.01 7.95
CA TYR A 185 4.33 -13.44 7.17
C TYR A 185 3.00 -13.47 7.91
N GLU A 186 2.77 -14.48 8.76
CA GLU A 186 1.56 -14.56 9.57
C GLU A 186 1.44 -13.44 10.60
N GLU A 187 2.55 -12.83 11.01
CA GLU A 187 2.53 -11.68 11.93
C GLU A 187 1.85 -10.48 11.26
N ASP A 188 2.18 -10.20 9.99
CA ASP A 188 1.54 -9.13 9.21
C ASP A 188 0.06 -9.42 8.98
N VAL A 189 -0.27 -10.66 8.64
CA VAL A 189 -1.67 -11.11 8.47
C VAL A 189 -2.45 -10.97 9.76
N ALA A 190 -1.86 -11.31 10.90
CA ALA A 190 -2.46 -11.17 12.22
C ALA A 190 -2.66 -9.69 12.58
N ALA A 191 -1.69 -8.82 12.28
CA ALA A 191 -1.80 -7.38 12.50
C ALA A 191 -2.95 -6.77 11.68
N VAL A 192 -3.05 -7.13 10.40
CA VAL A 192 -4.16 -6.71 9.52
C VAL A 192 -5.52 -7.16 10.06
N ARG A 193 -5.64 -8.41 10.49
CA ARG A 193 -6.88 -8.94 11.08
C ARG A 193 -7.23 -8.24 12.40
N ALA A 194 -6.24 -7.99 13.25
CA ALA A 194 -6.44 -7.29 14.52
C ALA A 194 -6.91 -5.85 14.31
N ALA A 195 -6.27 -5.10 13.41
CA ALA A 195 -6.67 -3.73 13.09
C ALA A 195 -8.11 -3.68 12.55
N LYS A 196 -8.47 -4.63 11.69
CA LYS A 196 -9.82 -4.75 11.16
C LYS A 196 -10.86 -5.09 12.23
N ALA A 197 -10.53 -6.03 13.12
CA ALA A 197 -11.40 -6.43 14.23
C ALA A 197 -11.65 -5.27 15.21
N ALA A 198 -10.66 -4.39 15.39
CA ALA A 198 -10.80 -3.16 16.18
C ALA A 198 -11.65 -2.08 15.49
N GLY A 199 -12.05 -2.27 14.23
CA GLY A 199 -12.88 -1.33 13.48
C GLY A 199 -12.11 -0.24 12.75
N ALA A 200 -10.78 -0.35 12.63
CA ALA A 200 -9.99 0.56 11.82
C ALA A 200 -10.25 0.35 10.32
N TRP A 201 -10.16 1.42 9.53
CA TRP A 201 -10.02 1.30 8.09
C TRP A 201 -8.63 0.74 7.76
N VAL A 202 -8.55 -0.39 7.08
CA VAL A 202 -7.26 -1.05 6.83
C VAL A 202 -6.75 -0.74 5.43
N CYS A 203 -5.58 -0.09 5.37
CA CYS A 203 -4.80 0.15 4.17
C CYS A 203 -3.67 -0.88 4.09
N CYS A 204 -3.80 -1.87 3.21
CA CYS A 204 -2.89 -3.00 3.15
C CYS A 204 -2.67 -3.44 1.71
N GLY A 205 -1.41 -3.50 1.30
CA GLY A 205 -1.02 -3.83 -0.07
C GLY A 205 0.40 -4.37 -0.11
N GLY A 206 1.14 -4.03 -1.15
CA GLY A 206 2.51 -4.49 -1.30
C GLY A 206 3.30 -3.72 -2.35
N ILE A 207 4.47 -4.25 -2.68
CA ILE A 207 5.38 -3.68 -3.68
C ILE A 207 5.65 -4.70 -4.78
N PHE A 208 5.51 -4.22 -6.02
CA PHE A 208 5.67 -5.00 -7.23
C PHE A 208 7.04 -4.73 -7.87
N GLY A 209 7.67 -5.76 -8.42
CA GLY A 209 9.00 -5.69 -9.02
C GLY A 209 10.14 -6.05 -8.07
N LEU A 210 9.85 -6.76 -6.98
CA LEU A 210 10.84 -7.35 -6.06
C LEU A 210 11.59 -8.55 -6.67
N GLY A 211 11.09 -9.07 -7.80
CA GLY A 211 11.53 -10.33 -8.41
C GLY A 211 10.51 -11.46 -8.24
N GLU A 212 9.32 -11.12 -7.76
CA GLU A 212 8.17 -12.01 -7.62
C GLU A 212 7.59 -12.43 -8.97
N SER A 213 7.01 -13.63 -9.01
CA SER A 213 6.33 -14.18 -10.20
C SER A 213 4.94 -13.56 -10.41
N GLN A 214 4.29 -13.84 -11.55
CA GLN A 214 2.90 -13.41 -11.76
C GLN A 214 1.94 -14.11 -10.78
N GLU A 215 2.25 -15.36 -10.43
CA GLU A 215 1.55 -16.17 -9.44
C GLU A 215 1.60 -15.54 -8.05
N ASP A 216 2.74 -14.99 -7.67
CA ASP A 216 2.90 -14.26 -6.41
C ASP A 216 2.04 -12.98 -6.39
N ARG A 217 2.01 -12.23 -7.49
CA ARG A 217 1.18 -11.01 -7.60
C ARG A 217 -0.31 -11.32 -7.46
N VAL A 218 -0.76 -12.40 -8.10
CA VAL A 218 -2.16 -12.87 -8.00
C VAL A 218 -2.45 -13.42 -6.61
N GLU A 219 -1.52 -14.14 -6.00
CA GLU A 219 -1.66 -14.61 -4.62
C GLU A 219 -1.84 -13.44 -3.65
N LEU A 220 -1.02 -12.40 -3.73
CA LEU A 220 -1.19 -11.18 -2.93
C LEU A 220 -2.58 -10.56 -3.16
N ALA A 221 -3.00 -10.37 -4.42
CA ALA A 221 -4.29 -9.76 -4.74
C ALA A 221 -5.49 -10.52 -4.14
N LEU A 222 -5.42 -11.85 -4.13
CA LEU A 222 -6.45 -12.73 -3.55
C LEU A 222 -6.41 -12.71 -2.02
N THR A 223 -5.22 -12.74 -1.41
CA THR A 223 -5.06 -12.65 0.05
C THR A 223 -5.61 -11.33 0.58
N LEU A 224 -5.34 -10.19 -0.09
CA LEU A 224 -5.91 -8.89 0.28
C LEU A 224 -7.45 -8.90 0.21
N ARG A 225 -8.03 -9.58 -0.80
CA ARG A 225 -9.48 -9.76 -0.92
C ARG A 225 -10.04 -10.58 0.25
N GLU A 226 -9.38 -11.69 0.60
CA GLU A 226 -9.79 -12.58 1.69
C GLU A 226 -9.74 -11.86 3.05
N LEU A 227 -8.68 -11.10 3.30
CA LEU A 227 -8.57 -10.25 4.48
C LEU A 227 -9.60 -9.10 4.47
N GLY A 228 -10.15 -8.81 3.29
CA GLY A 228 -11.19 -7.83 3.05
C GLY A 228 -10.75 -6.41 3.41
N VAL A 229 -9.50 -6.08 3.10
CA VAL A 229 -8.89 -4.76 3.35
C VAL A 229 -9.67 -3.65 2.64
N ASP A 230 -9.65 -2.44 3.16
CA ASP A 230 -10.49 -1.35 2.65
C ASP A 230 -9.81 -0.60 1.49
N SER A 231 -8.49 -0.42 1.59
CA SER A 231 -7.65 0.16 0.55
C SER A 231 -6.40 -0.66 0.28
N ILE A 232 -6.01 -0.74 -0.99
CA ILE A 232 -4.84 -1.45 -1.51
C ILE A 232 -3.83 -0.42 -2.04
N PRO A 233 -2.81 -0.04 -1.25
CA PRO A 233 -1.68 0.72 -1.75
C PRO A 233 -0.84 -0.15 -2.69
N VAL A 234 -0.55 0.38 -3.87
CA VAL A 234 0.24 -0.27 -4.91
C VAL A 234 1.54 0.49 -5.04
N ASN A 235 2.62 -0.12 -4.55
CA ASN A 235 3.96 0.42 -4.70
C ASN A 235 4.66 -0.34 -5.83
N PHE A 236 5.47 0.35 -6.61
CA PHE A 236 6.42 -0.27 -7.52
C PHE A 236 7.82 -0.11 -6.93
N LEU A 237 8.66 -1.13 -7.07
CA LEU A 237 10.02 -1.07 -6.55
C LEU A 237 10.72 0.18 -7.12
N ASN A 238 11.20 1.02 -6.21
CA ASN A 238 12.12 2.10 -6.51
C ASN A 238 13.48 1.73 -5.92
N PRO A 239 14.41 1.17 -6.72
CA PRO A 239 15.67 0.66 -6.21
C PRO A 239 16.51 1.76 -5.57
N VAL A 240 16.85 1.60 -4.30
CA VAL A 240 17.70 2.55 -3.58
C VAL A 240 19.14 2.00 -3.54
N PRO A 241 20.16 2.79 -3.93
CA PRO A 241 21.56 2.38 -3.80
C PRO A 241 21.90 1.98 -2.36
N GLY A 242 22.57 0.84 -2.21
CA GLY A 242 22.90 0.24 -0.92
C GLY A 242 21.82 -0.69 -0.35
N THR A 243 20.70 -0.91 -1.04
CA THR A 243 19.74 -1.99 -0.69
C THR A 243 20.09 -3.28 -1.42
N PRO A 244 19.74 -4.47 -0.88
CA PRO A 244 19.90 -5.74 -1.59
C PRO A 244 19.25 -5.78 -2.98
N LEU A 245 18.18 -4.99 -3.20
CA LEU A 245 17.50 -4.88 -4.48
C LEU A 245 17.95 -3.68 -5.31
N GLU A 246 19.12 -3.10 -5.01
CA GLU A 246 19.69 -2.03 -5.81
C GLU A 246 19.82 -2.45 -7.29
N GLY A 247 19.55 -1.51 -8.21
CA GLY A 247 19.67 -1.74 -9.64
C GLY A 247 18.61 -2.65 -10.29
N ARG A 248 17.75 -3.33 -9.53
CA ARG A 248 16.68 -4.18 -10.08
C ARG A 248 15.65 -3.36 -10.87
N ARG A 249 15.33 -3.77 -12.10
CA ARG A 249 14.44 -3.02 -13.01
C ARG A 249 13.57 -3.98 -13.82
N ASP A 250 12.68 -4.68 -13.13
CA ASP A 250 11.95 -5.81 -13.70
C ASP A 250 10.59 -5.42 -14.30
N LEU A 251 10.15 -4.17 -14.10
CA LEU A 251 8.85 -3.69 -14.56
C LEU A 251 9.01 -2.66 -15.68
N SER A 252 8.31 -2.90 -16.78
CA SER A 252 7.97 -1.87 -17.75
C SER A 252 6.73 -1.09 -17.31
N PRO A 253 6.50 0.13 -17.86
CA PRO A 253 5.25 0.86 -17.65
C PRO A 253 3.99 0.05 -17.99
N MET A 254 4.06 -0.82 -19.01
CA MET A 254 2.94 -1.68 -19.41
C MET A 254 2.67 -2.79 -18.40
N ASP A 255 3.72 -3.33 -17.76
CA ASP A 255 3.56 -4.29 -16.67
C ASP A 255 2.85 -3.66 -15.47
N CYS A 256 3.20 -2.42 -15.14
CA CYS A 256 2.57 -1.66 -14.07
C CYS A 256 1.06 -1.46 -14.33
N LEU A 257 0.69 -1.08 -15.56
CA LEU A 257 -0.73 -0.95 -15.95
C LEU A 257 -1.48 -2.29 -15.88
N ARG A 258 -0.85 -3.39 -16.32
CA ARG A 258 -1.45 -4.74 -16.20
C ARG A 258 -1.65 -5.16 -14.74
N ILE A 259 -0.70 -4.84 -13.86
CA ILE A 259 -0.82 -5.09 -12.42
C ILE A 259 -1.97 -4.29 -11.82
N ILE A 260 -2.07 -2.99 -12.13
CA ILE A 260 -3.15 -2.12 -11.62
C ILE A 260 -4.52 -2.62 -12.11
N ALA A 261 -4.62 -2.99 -13.40
CA ALA A 261 -5.85 -3.56 -13.96
C ALA A 261 -6.22 -4.89 -13.31
N MET A 262 -5.26 -5.80 -13.12
CA MET A 262 -5.47 -7.07 -12.42
C MET A 262 -5.98 -6.84 -10.99
N LEU A 263 -5.37 -5.91 -10.25
CA LEU A 263 -5.81 -5.56 -8.90
C LEU A 263 -7.23 -5.00 -8.89
N ARG A 264 -7.58 -4.10 -9.83
CA ARG A 264 -8.93 -3.54 -9.95
C ARG A 264 -9.96 -4.60 -10.29
N LEU A 265 -9.66 -5.51 -11.22
CA LEU A 265 -10.58 -6.58 -11.61
C LEU A 265 -10.76 -7.63 -10.52
N THR A 266 -9.71 -7.90 -9.73
CA THR A 266 -9.74 -8.86 -8.61
C THR A 266 -10.41 -8.24 -7.37
N ASN A 267 -10.21 -6.95 -7.13
CA ASN A 267 -10.70 -6.21 -5.96
C ASN A 267 -11.59 -5.01 -6.37
N PRO A 268 -12.71 -5.23 -7.09
CA PRO A 268 -13.46 -4.17 -7.75
C PRO A 268 -14.02 -3.12 -6.78
N THR A 269 -14.41 -3.53 -5.57
CA THR A 269 -15.00 -2.65 -4.55
C THR A 269 -13.97 -1.91 -3.69
N ARG A 270 -12.68 -2.26 -3.74
CA ARG A 270 -11.65 -1.71 -2.85
C ARG A 270 -11.04 -0.43 -3.41
N GLU A 271 -10.60 0.46 -2.53
CA GLU A 271 -9.78 1.59 -2.98
C GLU A 271 -8.42 1.08 -3.47
N ILE A 272 -7.93 1.59 -4.60
CA ILE A 272 -6.59 1.27 -5.10
C ILE A 272 -5.84 2.58 -5.18
N ILE A 273 -4.71 2.65 -4.48
CA ILE A 273 -3.93 3.87 -4.33
C ILE A 273 -2.55 3.60 -4.90
N VAL A 274 -2.23 4.20 -6.05
CA VAL A 274 -0.91 4.04 -6.68
C VAL A 274 0.08 4.97 -5.99
N CYS A 275 1.03 4.39 -5.27
CA CYS A 275 1.88 5.08 -4.30
C CYS A 275 3.32 5.24 -4.81
N GLY A 276 4.30 4.67 -4.10
CA GLY A 276 5.72 4.85 -4.37
C GLY A 276 6.19 4.18 -5.65
N GLY A 277 7.19 4.78 -6.30
CA GLY A 277 7.84 4.25 -7.50
C GLY A 277 7.05 4.40 -8.79
N ARG A 278 5.85 5.00 -8.75
CA ARG A 278 5.01 5.26 -9.94
C ARG A 278 5.70 6.21 -10.92
N GLU A 279 6.46 7.18 -10.42
CA GLU A 279 7.21 8.14 -11.22
C GLU A 279 8.32 7.47 -12.03
N VAL A 280 8.97 6.44 -11.46
CA VAL A 280 10.08 5.72 -12.10
C VAL A 280 9.57 4.63 -13.05
N ASN A 281 8.51 3.93 -12.65
CA ASN A 281 8.03 2.74 -13.33
C ASN A 281 6.93 3.03 -14.36
N LEU A 282 5.96 3.91 -14.07
CA LEU A 282 4.90 4.28 -15.03
C LEU A 282 5.33 5.43 -15.97
N ARG A 283 6.18 6.36 -15.50
CA ARG A 283 6.68 7.50 -16.29
C ARG A 283 5.54 8.28 -16.95
N ASP A 284 5.58 8.43 -18.27
CA ASP A 284 4.56 9.15 -19.07
C ASP A 284 3.21 8.42 -19.13
N LEU A 285 3.17 7.12 -18.79
CA LEU A 285 1.93 6.33 -18.80
C LEU A 285 1.11 6.46 -17.50
N GLN A 286 1.53 7.32 -16.56
CA GLN A 286 0.77 7.55 -15.33
C GLN A 286 -0.68 7.97 -15.60
N ALA A 287 -0.95 8.73 -16.67
CA ALA A 287 -2.31 9.15 -17.01
C ALA A 287 -3.25 7.96 -17.35
N LEU A 288 -2.70 6.80 -17.72
CA LEU A 288 -3.46 5.60 -18.09
C LEU A 288 -3.83 4.70 -16.89
N MET A 289 -3.42 5.06 -15.67
CA MET A 289 -3.71 4.26 -14.47
C MET A 289 -5.14 4.46 -13.92
N PHE A 290 -5.84 5.49 -14.40
CA PHE A 290 -7.15 5.95 -13.91
C PHE A 290 -8.30 5.55 -14.84
#